data_AF-A0A926UDH6-F1
#
_entry.id   AF-A0A926UDH6-F1
#
_cell.length_a   1.000
_cell.length_b   1.000
_cell.length_c   1.000
_cell.angle_alpha   90.00
_cell.angle_beta   90.00
_cell.angle_gamma   90.00
#
_symmetry.space_group_name_H-M   'P 1'
#
loop_
_entity.id
_entity.type
_entity.pdbx_description
1 polymer ?
#
loop_
_entity_poly.entity_id
_entity_poly.type
_entity_poly.pdbx_seq_one_letter_code
_entity_poly.pdbx_strand_id
1 'polypeptide(L)'
;MKIARFAARMSFFAAVILAITQSASAKAQSDYLDFRGRFLAVLSDADMEASAYIDNQLGERSPGLTDTLTLIPLTRGLAREPITRPITLPVSNSVMAWPNNLAFTPDEKYAFVTETFAPAPKGATLRSDIPSGRLLTVIDLRNPQHPKIIDQLDLGNQPRPVAVHPAGNLLAVSLRDPRRQIALIPFSNGELGTPIFQNLPGINDPEANASHLEWHPSGQFLGVTLADRNEAVFYAVDRTNSSRPNLRAWGQPIMTGKLPGVGHFTPDGRHFIVTNLLWGDDVADQFVGSQHSDLTVINFAESANSRNEVAHRIVSTAAVGGSAEEFAISPDGRFVVSLNMEASYLPQSDQRMTWHSSLTLLSLNSDTGRLTPRTTVPFEGILPEGITFDASGRYLAVATFDHHNPARSGGTVDFWRVLQGEVPSLLKMDYVIPVMRGAHIVKLVQ
;
A
#
# COMPACT_ATOMS: atom_id res chain seq x y z
N MET A 1 35.91 52.69 35.46
CA MET A 1 35.85 51.20 35.48
C MET A 1 34.43 50.61 35.68
N LYS A 2 33.34 51.36 35.45
CA LYS A 2 31.94 50.84 35.57
C LYS A 2 31.18 50.69 34.24
N ILE A 3 31.63 51.36 33.17
CA ILE A 3 30.95 51.34 31.86
C ILE A 3 31.32 50.09 31.03
N ALA A 4 32.56 49.60 31.14
CA ALA A 4 33.01 48.39 30.42
C ALA A 4 32.32 47.09 30.88
N ARG A 5 31.85 47.00 32.14
CA ARG A 5 31.14 45.82 32.66
C ARG A 5 29.68 45.73 32.22
N PHE A 6 29.08 46.83 31.76
CA PHE A 6 27.69 46.85 31.30
C PHE A 6 27.58 46.42 29.82
N ALA A 7 28.52 46.88 28.97
CA ALA A 7 28.61 46.47 27.57
C ALA A 7 28.86 44.96 27.41
N ALA A 8 29.75 44.37 28.24
CA ALA A 8 30.05 42.94 28.20
C ALA A 8 28.82 42.05 28.58
N ARG A 9 27.95 42.53 29.47
CA ARG A 9 26.72 41.80 29.85
C ARG A 9 25.63 41.87 28.79
N MET A 10 25.51 42.99 28.07
CA MET A 10 24.59 43.12 26.93
C MET A 10 25.03 42.26 25.73
N SER A 11 26.33 42.22 25.41
CA SER A 11 26.85 41.34 24.35
C SER A 11 26.67 39.86 24.68
N PHE A 12 26.79 39.46 25.95
CA PHE A 12 26.53 38.08 26.37
C PHE A 12 25.04 37.71 26.27
N PHE A 13 24.13 38.61 26.68
CA PHE A 13 22.68 38.39 26.53
C PHE A 13 22.24 38.34 25.06
N ALA A 14 22.78 39.22 24.21
CA ALA A 14 22.49 39.20 22.77
C ALA A 14 23.03 37.92 22.10
N ALA A 15 24.23 37.46 22.46
CA ALA A 15 24.80 36.21 21.95
C ALA A 15 24.02 34.98 22.41
N VAL A 16 23.53 34.95 23.66
CA VAL A 16 22.69 33.86 24.18
C VAL A 16 21.31 33.84 23.51
N ILE A 17 20.68 35.00 23.31
CA ILE A 17 19.39 35.08 22.59
C ILE A 17 19.56 34.64 21.14
N LEU A 18 20.62 35.09 20.45
CA LEU A 18 20.90 34.69 19.07
C LEU A 18 21.22 33.19 18.94
N ALA A 19 21.91 32.61 19.93
CA ALA A 19 22.18 31.17 19.98
C ALA A 19 20.91 30.34 20.26
N ILE A 20 20.00 30.83 21.11
CA ILE A 20 18.71 30.18 21.41
C ILE A 20 17.78 30.26 20.18
N THR A 21 17.73 31.39 19.48
CA THR A 21 16.91 31.51 18.25
C THR A 21 17.47 30.67 17.11
N GLN A 22 18.80 30.62 16.92
CA GLN A 22 19.41 29.77 15.90
C GLN A 22 19.23 28.28 16.19
N SER A 23 19.32 27.87 17.46
CA SER A 23 19.08 26.47 17.86
C SER A 23 17.60 26.07 17.78
N ALA A 24 16.68 26.98 18.09
CA ALA A 24 15.24 26.76 17.89
C ALA A 24 14.85 26.70 16.41
N SER A 25 15.41 27.57 15.56
CA SER A 25 15.21 27.54 14.11
C SER A 25 15.85 26.32 13.44
N ALA A 26 17.06 25.91 13.86
CA ALA A 26 17.69 24.69 13.36
C ALA A 26 16.95 23.41 13.77
N LYS A 27 16.37 23.40 14.98
CA LYS A 27 15.52 22.29 15.47
C LYS A 27 14.17 22.25 14.76
N ALA A 28 13.53 23.41 14.55
CA ALA A 28 12.29 23.52 13.79
C ALA A 28 12.47 23.11 12.31
N GLN A 29 13.63 23.42 11.71
CA GLN A 29 13.98 22.99 10.37
C GLN A 29 14.33 21.50 10.29
N SER A 30 14.93 20.91 11.33
CA SER A 30 15.19 19.47 11.38
C SER A 30 13.96 18.61 11.66
N ASP A 31 12.93 19.19 12.29
CA ASP A 31 11.67 18.51 12.62
C ASP A 31 10.60 18.66 11.53
N TYR A 32 10.86 19.40 10.45
CA TYR A 32 9.86 19.70 9.41
C TYR A 32 9.38 18.41 8.71
N LEU A 33 10.26 17.43 8.47
CA LEU A 33 9.91 16.11 7.92
C LEU A 33 10.89 15.02 8.40
N ASP A 34 10.80 14.65 9.67
CA ASP A 34 11.51 13.50 10.29
C ASP A 34 10.81 12.17 9.95
N PHE A 35 10.72 11.86 8.65
CA PHE A 35 10.11 10.62 8.17
C PHE A 35 11.04 9.43 8.41
N ARG A 36 10.63 8.47 9.26
CA ARG A 36 11.51 7.40 9.74
C ARG A 36 11.38 6.10 8.96
N GLY A 37 12.52 5.55 8.57
CA GLY A 37 12.71 4.24 7.94
C GLY A 37 14.09 4.14 7.29
N ARG A 38 14.35 3.04 6.59
CA ARG A 38 15.55 2.82 5.78
C ARG A 38 15.40 3.39 4.38
N PHE A 39 14.28 3.08 3.70
CA PHE A 39 13.86 3.70 2.44
C PHE A 39 12.35 3.58 2.21
N LEU A 40 11.80 4.39 1.30
CA LEU A 40 10.51 4.09 0.66
C LEU A 40 10.75 3.35 -0.63
N ALA A 41 9.94 2.34 -0.90
CA ALA A 41 9.90 1.64 -2.17
C ALA A 41 8.60 1.97 -2.89
N VAL A 42 8.70 2.43 -4.13
CA VAL A 42 7.57 2.90 -4.94
C VAL A 42 7.50 2.09 -6.21
N LEU A 43 6.35 1.50 -6.50
CA LEU A 43 6.12 0.79 -7.75
C LEU A 43 5.27 1.66 -8.68
N SER A 44 5.71 1.76 -9.92
CA SER A 44 5.06 2.55 -10.96
C SER A 44 4.82 1.70 -12.21
N ASP A 45 3.59 1.73 -12.71
CA ASP A 45 3.16 1.19 -14.02
C ASP A 45 3.06 2.37 -14.99
N ALA A 46 3.95 2.44 -15.97
CA ALA A 46 4.02 3.59 -16.86
C ALA A 46 3.20 3.38 -18.14
N ASP A 47 2.44 2.30 -18.27
CA ASP A 47 1.83 1.91 -19.53
C ASP A 47 0.54 2.66 -19.86
N MET A 48 -0.16 3.19 -18.85
CA MET A 48 -1.45 3.84 -19.04
C MET A 48 -1.59 5.16 -18.28
N GLU A 49 -2.53 5.99 -18.73
CA GLU A 49 -3.09 7.09 -17.95
C GLU A 49 -4.21 6.58 -17.02
N ALA A 50 -4.55 7.34 -15.97
CA ALA A 50 -5.58 6.94 -15.01
C ALA A 50 -6.97 6.75 -15.66
N SER A 51 -7.30 7.52 -16.71
CA SER A 51 -8.58 7.43 -17.41
C SER A 51 -8.80 6.09 -18.12
N ALA A 52 -7.71 5.34 -18.35
CA ALA A 52 -7.74 4.03 -18.98
C ALA A 52 -8.62 3.02 -18.20
N TYR A 53 -8.82 3.22 -16.89
CA TYR A 53 -9.80 2.43 -16.11
C TYR A 53 -11.20 2.46 -16.71
N ILE A 54 -11.56 3.55 -17.39
CA ILE A 54 -12.91 3.86 -17.82
C ILE A 54 -13.02 3.92 -19.34
N ASP A 55 -12.08 4.57 -20.03
CA ASP A 55 -12.14 4.76 -21.48
C ASP A 55 -11.33 3.71 -22.27
N ASN A 56 -10.62 2.82 -21.58
CA ASN A 56 -9.74 1.78 -22.14
C ASN A 56 -8.55 2.32 -22.96
N GLN A 57 -8.29 3.63 -22.96
CA GLN A 57 -7.21 4.25 -23.73
C GLN A 57 -5.95 4.42 -22.88
N LEU A 58 -4.80 3.97 -23.39
CA LEU A 58 -3.52 4.05 -22.67
C LEU A 58 -2.95 5.47 -22.58
N GLY A 59 -3.50 6.41 -23.33
CA GLY A 59 -2.98 7.78 -23.40
C GLY A 59 -1.66 7.89 -24.17
N GLU A 60 -0.98 9.03 -24.05
CA GLU A 60 0.28 9.25 -24.75
C GLU A 60 1.42 8.43 -24.12
N ARG A 61 2.19 7.73 -24.96
CA ARG A 61 3.40 7.00 -24.54
C ARG A 61 4.65 7.71 -25.03
N SER A 62 5.22 8.54 -24.14
CA SER A 62 6.47 9.23 -24.40
C SER A 62 7.68 8.29 -24.32
N PRO A 63 8.74 8.50 -25.13
CA PRO A 63 10.01 7.78 -24.97
C PRO A 63 10.56 7.93 -23.55
N GLY A 64 10.84 6.81 -22.88
CA GLY A 64 11.38 6.79 -21.51
C GLY A 64 10.38 6.40 -20.42
N LEU A 65 9.09 6.30 -20.75
CA LEU A 65 8.11 5.67 -19.88
C LEU A 65 8.38 4.16 -19.82
N THR A 66 8.60 3.66 -18.61
CA THR A 66 8.85 2.25 -18.32
C THR A 66 8.37 1.96 -16.92
N ASP A 67 7.91 0.75 -16.69
CA ASP A 67 7.58 0.29 -15.35
C ASP A 67 8.81 0.25 -14.46
N THR A 68 8.67 0.69 -13.20
CA THR A 68 9.81 0.81 -12.30
C THR A 68 9.49 0.44 -10.86
N LEU A 69 10.51 -0.09 -10.18
CA LEU A 69 10.66 0.01 -8.74
C LEU A 69 11.64 1.15 -8.44
N THR A 70 11.19 2.14 -7.68
CA THR A 70 12.01 3.28 -7.23
C THR A 70 12.25 3.19 -5.72
N LEU A 71 13.52 3.24 -5.30
CA LEU A 71 13.92 3.25 -3.89
C LEU A 71 14.35 4.66 -3.50
N ILE A 72 13.74 5.20 -2.45
CA ILE A 72 14.00 6.55 -1.92
C ILE A 72 14.68 6.40 -0.56
N PRO A 73 16.00 6.60 -0.44
CA PRO A 73 16.71 6.47 0.83
C PRO A 73 16.20 7.45 1.88
N LEU A 74 16.04 6.99 3.12
CA LEU A 74 15.58 7.81 4.26
C LEU A 74 16.70 8.06 5.31
N THR A 75 17.88 7.48 5.12
CA THR A 75 19.00 7.38 6.09
C THR A 75 19.64 8.71 6.55
N ARG A 76 19.21 9.86 6.02
CA ARG A 76 19.68 11.19 6.46
C ARG A 76 18.55 12.15 6.87
N GLY A 77 17.31 11.67 6.95
CA GLY A 77 16.12 12.51 7.05
C GLY A 77 15.90 13.32 5.76
N LEU A 78 14.65 13.51 5.37
CA LEU A 78 14.31 14.20 4.11
C LEU A 78 14.70 15.69 4.11
N ALA A 79 15.04 16.26 5.28
CA ALA A 79 15.23 17.70 5.48
C ALA A 79 16.68 18.21 5.42
N ARG A 80 17.72 17.38 5.19
CA ARG A 80 19.12 17.79 5.45
C ARG A 80 20.10 17.88 4.28
N GLU A 81 19.77 17.45 3.06
CA GLU A 81 20.60 17.63 1.85
C GLU A 81 19.68 17.49 0.61
N PRO A 82 20.02 18.05 -0.57
CA PRO A 82 19.14 17.96 -1.74
C PRO A 82 19.00 16.50 -2.15
N ILE A 83 17.86 15.90 -1.79
CA ILE A 83 17.31 14.61 -2.22
C ILE A 83 18.41 13.58 -2.53
N THR A 84 18.62 12.63 -1.62
CA THR A 84 19.20 11.32 -1.97
C THR A 84 18.49 10.82 -3.23
N ARG A 85 19.19 10.90 -4.38
CA ARG A 85 18.58 10.64 -5.68
C ARG A 85 17.82 9.30 -5.61
N PRO A 86 16.53 9.26 -5.96
CA PRO A 86 15.81 8.00 -6.03
C PRO A 86 16.58 7.03 -6.91
N ILE A 87 16.71 5.77 -6.47
CA ILE A 87 17.35 4.70 -7.23
C ILE A 87 16.25 3.95 -7.95
N THR A 88 16.24 4.05 -9.28
CA THR A 88 15.19 3.46 -10.12
C THR A 88 15.72 2.20 -10.81
N LEU A 89 14.95 1.12 -10.72
CA LEU A 89 15.18 -0.15 -11.39
C LEU A 89 13.98 -0.44 -12.29
N PRO A 90 14.16 -0.67 -13.61
CA PRO A 90 13.09 -1.15 -14.46
C PRO A 90 12.59 -2.52 -13.98
N VAL A 91 11.30 -2.61 -13.67
CA VAL A 91 10.66 -3.83 -13.17
C VAL A 91 9.25 -3.89 -13.73
N SER A 92 8.97 -4.93 -14.52
CA SER A 92 7.64 -5.21 -15.05
C SER A 92 6.64 -5.41 -13.90
N ASN A 93 5.52 -4.69 -13.96
CA ASN A 93 4.45 -4.76 -12.99
C ASN A 93 3.15 -4.24 -13.64
N SER A 94 2.05 -4.20 -12.89
CA SER A 94 0.88 -3.48 -13.38
C SER A 94 -0.04 -2.97 -12.30
N VAL A 95 -0.56 -1.76 -12.52
CA VAL A 95 -1.63 -1.13 -11.73
C VAL A 95 -3.01 -1.69 -12.04
N MET A 96 -3.20 -2.41 -13.17
CA MET A 96 -4.51 -2.89 -13.64
C MET A 96 -5.15 -4.02 -12.79
N ALA A 97 -4.75 -4.15 -11.54
CA ALA A 97 -5.34 -4.99 -10.48
C ALA A 97 -5.17 -4.30 -9.12
N TRP A 98 -5.61 -4.95 -8.04
CA TRP A 98 -5.50 -4.39 -6.68
C TRP A 98 -4.05 -4.02 -6.28
N PRO A 99 -3.85 -2.99 -5.43
CA PRO A 99 -2.53 -2.41 -5.13
C PRO A 99 -1.68 -3.26 -4.15
N ASN A 100 -1.35 -4.50 -4.52
CA ASN A 100 -0.69 -5.46 -3.63
C ASN A 100 0.33 -6.38 -4.31
N ASN A 101 0.89 -5.94 -5.43
CA ASN A 101 1.85 -6.69 -6.25
C ASN A 101 3.34 -6.51 -5.83
N LEU A 102 3.61 -5.91 -4.65
CA LEU A 102 4.95 -5.72 -4.09
C LEU A 102 5.04 -6.18 -2.62
N ALA A 103 6.04 -7.02 -2.31
CA ALA A 103 6.33 -7.47 -0.95
C ALA A 103 7.83 -7.57 -0.66
N PHE A 104 8.20 -7.61 0.62
CA PHE A 104 9.59 -7.65 1.09
C PHE A 104 9.79 -8.80 2.07
N THR A 105 11.01 -9.34 2.13
CA THR A 105 11.38 -10.18 3.27
C THR A 105 11.38 -9.39 4.58
N PRO A 106 11.12 -10.01 5.74
CA PRO A 106 11.17 -9.33 7.04
C PRO A 106 12.53 -8.72 7.37
N ASP A 107 13.62 -9.28 6.84
CA ASP A 107 14.98 -8.72 6.95
C ASP A 107 15.30 -7.72 5.83
N GLU A 108 14.34 -7.52 4.93
CA GLU A 108 14.29 -6.53 3.86
C GLU A 108 15.47 -6.58 2.89
N LYS A 109 16.10 -7.74 2.80
CA LYS A 109 17.18 -8.01 1.84
C LYS A 109 16.65 -8.32 0.45
N TYR A 110 15.38 -8.69 0.33
CA TYR A 110 14.76 -9.04 -0.93
C TYR A 110 13.38 -8.41 -1.08
N ALA A 111 13.04 -8.05 -2.31
CA ALA A 111 11.69 -7.69 -2.71
C ALA A 111 11.17 -8.62 -3.79
N PHE A 112 9.84 -8.70 -3.88
CA PHE A 112 9.12 -9.52 -4.82
C PHE A 112 8.07 -8.69 -5.53
N VAL A 113 8.05 -8.78 -6.87
CA VAL A 113 7.06 -8.08 -7.69
C VAL A 113 6.35 -9.08 -8.59
N THR A 114 5.02 -9.07 -8.59
CA THR A 114 4.21 -9.88 -9.51
C THR A 114 3.80 -9.06 -10.73
N GLU A 115 4.02 -9.63 -11.90
CA GLU A 115 3.60 -9.08 -13.19
C GLU A 115 2.16 -9.55 -13.49
N THR A 116 1.18 -8.73 -13.13
CA THR A 116 -0.23 -9.05 -13.40
C THR A 116 -0.61 -8.89 -14.86
N PHE A 117 -0.11 -7.83 -15.50
CA PHE A 117 -0.10 -7.63 -16.94
C PHE A 117 1.35 -7.38 -17.36
N ALA A 118 1.70 -7.83 -18.57
CA ALA A 118 3.03 -7.59 -19.14
C ALA A 118 3.13 -6.15 -19.64
N PRO A 119 4.34 -5.63 -19.94
CA PRO A 119 4.48 -4.27 -20.43
C PRO A 119 3.75 -4.08 -21.76
N ALA A 120 3.07 -2.95 -21.92
CA ALA A 120 2.30 -2.67 -23.11
C ALA A 120 3.21 -2.68 -24.35
N PRO A 121 2.89 -3.48 -25.39
CA PRO A 121 3.75 -3.61 -26.56
C PRO A 121 3.85 -2.31 -27.35
N LYS A 122 4.87 -2.20 -28.21
CA LYS A 122 5.04 -1.03 -29.07
C LYS A 122 3.82 -0.85 -29.98
N GLY A 123 3.20 0.34 -29.92
CA GLY A 123 2.01 0.66 -30.70
C GLY A 123 0.69 0.25 -30.05
N ALA A 124 0.71 -0.34 -28.85
CA ALA A 124 -0.49 -0.51 -28.04
C ALA A 124 -1.14 0.85 -27.77
N THR A 125 -2.46 0.90 -27.92
CA THR A 125 -3.26 2.11 -27.67
C THR A 125 -4.39 1.85 -26.68
N LEU A 126 -4.76 0.58 -26.49
CA LEU A 126 -5.82 0.14 -25.60
C LEU A 126 -5.30 -0.78 -24.51
N ARG A 127 -5.96 -0.82 -23.33
CA ARG A 127 -5.61 -1.80 -22.29
C ARG A 127 -5.79 -3.24 -22.75
N SER A 128 -6.74 -3.48 -23.64
CA SER A 128 -6.94 -4.80 -24.27
C SER A 128 -5.76 -5.26 -25.13
N ASP A 129 -4.87 -4.34 -25.54
CA ASP A 129 -3.65 -4.68 -26.29
C ASP A 129 -2.54 -5.22 -25.36
N ILE A 130 -2.70 -5.04 -24.04
CA ILE A 130 -1.72 -5.43 -23.04
C ILE A 130 -1.88 -6.93 -22.72
N PRO A 131 -0.84 -7.76 -22.94
CA PRO A 131 -0.90 -9.19 -22.62
C PRO A 131 -1.04 -9.44 -21.11
N SER A 132 -1.64 -10.58 -20.76
CA SER A 132 -1.62 -11.06 -19.37
C SER A 132 -0.19 -11.36 -18.92
N GLY A 133 0.13 -10.92 -17.71
CA GLY A 133 1.44 -11.11 -17.10
C GLY A 133 1.59 -12.49 -16.48
N ARG A 134 2.84 -12.86 -16.17
CA ARG A 134 3.19 -14.25 -15.81
C ARG A 134 4.21 -14.39 -14.69
N LEU A 135 4.95 -13.33 -14.42
CA LEU A 135 6.21 -13.44 -13.70
C LEU A 135 6.07 -13.06 -12.22
N LEU A 136 6.78 -13.78 -11.36
CA LEU A 136 7.22 -13.32 -10.06
C LEU A 136 8.70 -12.96 -10.15
N THR A 137 9.04 -11.71 -9.91
CA THR A 137 10.41 -11.18 -10.00
C THR A 137 11.01 -11.04 -8.59
N VAL A 138 12.23 -11.53 -8.38
CA VAL A 138 13.00 -11.39 -7.14
C VAL A 138 14.06 -10.33 -7.30
N ILE A 139 14.10 -9.38 -6.37
CA ILE A 139 15.02 -8.25 -6.37
C ILE A 139 15.89 -8.30 -5.12
N ASP A 140 17.20 -8.31 -5.29
CA ASP A 140 18.19 -8.17 -4.23
C ASP A 140 18.34 -6.70 -3.82
N LEU A 141 18.09 -6.43 -2.54
CA LEU A 141 18.14 -5.13 -1.88
C LEU A 141 19.22 -5.06 -0.77
N ARG A 142 20.13 -6.04 -0.69
CA ARG A 142 21.24 -6.03 0.26
C ARG A 142 22.14 -4.81 0.06
N ASN A 143 22.24 -4.32 -1.17
CA ASN A 143 22.80 -3.02 -1.50
C ASN A 143 21.72 -2.16 -2.20
N PRO A 144 20.92 -1.37 -1.46
CA PRO A 144 19.80 -0.63 -2.04
C PRO A 144 20.24 0.50 -2.99
N GLN A 145 21.53 0.89 -3.00
CA GLN A 145 22.08 1.82 -3.98
C GLN A 145 22.30 1.16 -5.36
N HIS A 146 22.33 -0.17 -5.40
CA HIS A 146 22.51 -0.97 -6.60
C HIS A 146 21.60 -2.21 -6.55
N PRO A 147 20.27 -2.03 -6.53
CA PRO A 147 19.32 -3.13 -6.50
C PRO A 147 19.43 -3.93 -7.80
N LYS A 148 19.18 -5.24 -7.73
CA LYS A 148 19.30 -6.14 -8.90
C LYS A 148 18.18 -7.15 -8.93
N ILE A 149 17.60 -7.35 -10.10
CA ILE A 149 16.81 -8.56 -10.35
C ILE A 149 17.78 -9.74 -10.33
N ILE A 150 17.49 -10.75 -9.50
CA ILE A 150 18.35 -11.93 -9.33
C ILE A 150 17.67 -13.24 -9.73
N ASP A 151 16.34 -13.25 -9.81
CA ASP A 151 15.55 -14.42 -10.22
C ASP A 151 14.20 -13.99 -10.77
N GLN A 152 13.61 -14.80 -11.65
CA GLN A 152 12.27 -14.65 -12.18
C GLN A 152 11.62 -16.02 -12.38
N LEU A 153 10.40 -16.18 -11.88
CA LEU A 153 9.63 -17.41 -11.96
C LEU A 153 8.33 -17.19 -12.74
N ASP A 154 8.10 -17.95 -13.80
CA ASP A 154 6.79 -18.00 -14.47
C ASP A 154 5.81 -18.79 -13.59
N LEU A 155 4.78 -18.11 -13.10
CA LEU A 155 3.73 -18.70 -12.26
C LEU A 155 2.46 -19.04 -13.03
N GLY A 156 2.34 -18.64 -14.30
CA GLY A 156 1.17 -18.85 -15.13
C GLY A 156 0.36 -17.58 -15.36
N ASN A 157 -0.96 -17.66 -15.29
CA ASN A 157 -1.85 -16.60 -15.75
C ASN A 157 -2.12 -15.56 -14.65
N GLN A 158 -1.66 -14.33 -14.86
CA GLN A 158 -1.92 -13.16 -14.02
C GLN A 158 -1.64 -13.44 -12.53
N PRO A 159 -0.36 -13.66 -12.14
CA PRO A 159 -0.02 -13.62 -10.73
C PRO A 159 -0.38 -12.24 -10.15
N ARG A 160 -1.08 -12.27 -9.02
CA ARG A 160 -1.55 -11.10 -8.26
C ARG A 160 -1.09 -11.25 -6.80
N PRO A 161 -1.72 -10.68 -5.75
CA PRO A 161 -1.03 -10.29 -4.53
C PRO A 161 0.07 -11.24 -4.12
N VAL A 162 1.28 -10.70 -3.94
CA VAL A 162 2.37 -11.43 -3.31
C VAL A 162 2.45 -11.05 -1.85
N ALA A 163 2.48 -12.05 -0.98
CA ALA A 163 2.62 -11.87 0.45
C ALA A 163 3.76 -12.75 0.98
N VAL A 164 4.68 -12.15 1.75
CA VAL A 164 5.81 -12.87 2.35
C VAL A 164 5.48 -13.25 3.79
N HIS A 165 5.66 -14.52 4.13
CA HIS A 165 5.43 -15.04 5.48
C HIS A 165 6.34 -14.32 6.49
N PRO A 166 5.91 -14.05 7.75
CA PRO A 166 6.70 -13.31 8.76
C PRO A 166 8.07 -13.91 9.11
N ALA A 167 8.26 -15.20 8.89
CA ALA A 167 9.56 -15.89 9.00
C ALA A 167 10.48 -15.72 7.76
N GLY A 168 10.03 -15.06 6.70
CA GLY A 168 10.81 -14.74 5.49
C GLY A 168 11.15 -15.92 4.59
N ASN A 169 10.55 -17.10 4.79
CA ASN A 169 10.94 -18.34 4.12
C ASN A 169 9.83 -18.97 3.25
N LEU A 170 8.73 -18.26 3.04
CA LEU A 170 7.59 -18.71 2.26
C LEU A 170 6.87 -17.50 1.67
N LEU A 171 6.50 -17.57 0.40
CA LEU A 171 5.59 -16.64 -0.25
C LEU A 171 4.22 -17.28 -0.46
N ALA A 172 3.17 -16.46 -0.45
CA ALA A 172 1.88 -16.77 -1.04
C ALA A 172 1.64 -15.82 -2.21
N VAL A 173 1.20 -16.35 -3.34
CA VAL A 173 0.85 -15.58 -4.55
C VAL A 173 -0.51 -16.05 -5.04
N SER A 174 -1.45 -15.15 -5.29
CA SER A 174 -2.71 -15.52 -5.92
C SER A 174 -2.61 -15.49 -7.44
N LEU A 175 -3.44 -16.27 -8.12
CA LEU A 175 -3.40 -16.47 -9.56
C LEU A 175 -4.82 -16.50 -10.12
N ARG A 176 -4.96 -16.11 -11.39
CA ARG A 176 -6.21 -16.29 -12.14
C ARG A 176 -6.13 -17.53 -13.03
N ASP A 177 -5.83 -18.65 -12.39
CA ASP A 177 -5.75 -19.98 -13.02
C ASP A 177 -6.76 -20.92 -12.34
N PRO A 178 -7.77 -21.42 -13.08
CA PRO A 178 -8.78 -22.29 -12.51
C PRO A 178 -8.17 -23.50 -11.81
N ARG A 179 -8.56 -23.71 -10.54
CA ARG A 179 -8.01 -24.77 -9.67
C ARG A 179 -6.50 -24.67 -9.37
N ARG A 180 -5.89 -23.50 -9.58
CA ARG A 180 -4.51 -23.16 -9.17
C ARG A 180 -4.49 -21.73 -8.63
N GLN A 181 -5.42 -21.43 -7.74
CA GLN A 181 -5.79 -20.08 -7.32
C GLN A 181 -4.75 -19.43 -6.38
N ILE A 182 -3.99 -20.24 -5.64
CA ILE A 182 -2.87 -19.78 -4.80
C ILE A 182 -1.64 -20.67 -5.03
N ALA A 183 -0.47 -20.05 -5.15
CA ALA A 183 0.83 -20.70 -5.07
C ALA A 183 1.50 -20.40 -3.72
N LEU A 184 1.92 -21.45 -3.01
CA LEU A 184 2.85 -21.33 -1.89
C LEU A 184 4.26 -21.64 -2.38
N ILE A 185 5.21 -20.72 -2.16
CA ILE A 185 6.55 -20.79 -2.78
C ILE A 185 7.59 -20.72 -1.68
N PRO A 186 8.31 -21.81 -1.35
CA PRO A 186 9.43 -21.76 -0.43
C PRO A 186 10.47 -20.75 -0.90
N PHE A 187 11.11 -20.04 0.02
CA PHE A 187 12.14 -19.07 -0.30
C PHE A 187 13.32 -19.18 0.65
N SER A 188 14.53 -19.09 0.11
CA SER A 188 15.75 -19.09 0.90
C SER A 188 16.83 -18.27 0.21
N ASN A 189 17.31 -17.21 0.87
CA ASN A 189 18.51 -16.47 0.48
C ASN A 189 18.57 -16.02 -1.00
N GLY A 190 17.45 -15.57 -1.55
CA GLY A 190 17.36 -15.07 -2.93
C GLY A 190 16.93 -16.11 -3.95
N GLU A 191 16.72 -17.36 -3.55
CA GLU A 191 16.28 -18.44 -4.44
C GLU A 191 14.82 -18.82 -4.16
N LEU A 192 14.00 -18.88 -5.21
CA LEU A 192 12.65 -19.42 -5.17
C LEU A 192 12.69 -20.95 -5.28
N GLY A 193 11.98 -21.62 -4.38
CA GLY A 193 11.72 -23.06 -4.47
C GLY A 193 10.61 -23.39 -5.46
N THR A 194 10.33 -24.69 -5.64
CA THR A 194 9.23 -25.15 -6.49
C THR A 194 7.88 -24.63 -5.96
N PRO A 195 7.07 -23.91 -6.77
CA PRO A 195 5.75 -23.45 -6.37
C PRO A 195 4.78 -24.62 -6.14
N ILE A 196 4.01 -24.54 -5.06
CA ILE A 196 2.98 -25.51 -4.68
C ILE A 196 1.61 -24.87 -4.91
N PHE A 197 0.96 -25.24 -6.00
CA PHE A 197 -0.35 -24.72 -6.39
C PHE A 197 -1.48 -25.42 -5.64
N GLN A 198 -2.45 -24.65 -5.18
CA GLN A 198 -3.61 -25.10 -4.42
C GLN A 198 -4.87 -24.35 -4.87
N ASN A 199 -6.02 -24.99 -4.70
CA ASN A 199 -7.31 -24.30 -4.71
C ASN A 199 -7.44 -23.47 -3.43
N LEU A 200 -8.43 -22.59 -3.39
CA LEU A 200 -8.90 -21.94 -2.15
C LEU A 200 -9.71 -22.94 -1.30
N PRO A 201 -9.19 -23.47 -0.17
CA PRO A 201 -9.92 -24.46 0.62
C PRO A 201 -11.26 -23.91 1.11
N GLY A 202 -12.33 -24.72 1.05
CA GLY A 202 -13.68 -24.29 1.48
C GLY A 202 -14.42 -23.39 0.48
N ILE A 203 -13.79 -23.03 -0.65
CA ILE A 203 -14.43 -22.27 -1.73
C ILE A 203 -14.67 -23.21 -2.91
N ASN A 204 -15.94 -23.58 -3.11
CA ASN A 204 -16.37 -24.48 -4.18
C ASN A 204 -16.64 -23.73 -5.49
N ASP A 205 -15.69 -22.90 -5.88
CA ASP A 205 -15.74 -22.12 -7.11
C ASP A 205 -14.34 -22.15 -7.76
N PRO A 206 -14.17 -22.85 -8.89
CA PRO A 206 -12.87 -22.97 -9.55
C PRO A 206 -12.37 -21.64 -10.13
N GLU A 207 -13.26 -20.66 -10.36
CA GLU A 207 -12.94 -19.34 -10.93
C GLU A 207 -12.74 -18.26 -9.85
N ALA A 208 -13.01 -18.59 -8.57
CA ALA A 208 -12.79 -17.65 -7.48
C ALA A 208 -11.34 -17.16 -7.49
N ASN A 209 -11.15 -15.86 -7.32
CA ASN A 209 -9.85 -15.23 -7.37
C ASN A 209 -9.65 -14.38 -6.12
N ALA A 210 -8.46 -14.48 -5.54
CA ALA A 210 -8.09 -13.68 -4.39
C ALA A 210 -7.66 -12.28 -4.84
N SER A 211 -8.39 -11.29 -4.35
CA SER A 211 -8.14 -9.87 -4.58
C SER A 211 -7.00 -9.36 -3.70
N HIS A 212 -6.88 -9.88 -2.47
CA HIS A 212 -5.79 -9.60 -1.54
C HIS A 212 -5.35 -10.86 -0.78
N LEU A 213 -4.06 -10.92 -0.42
CA LEU A 213 -3.49 -11.93 0.48
C LEU A 213 -2.67 -11.24 1.57
N GLU A 214 -2.89 -11.60 2.83
CA GLU A 214 -2.07 -11.10 3.93
C GLU A 214 -1.78 -12.17 4.98
N TRP A 215 -0.51 -12.28 5.37
CA TRP A 215 -0.12 -13.11 6.50
C TRP A 215 -0.48 -12.44 7.82
N HIS A 216 -1.16 -13.19 8.69
CA HIS A 216 -1.32 -12.78 10.09
C HIS A 216 0.06 -12.60 10.75
N PRO A 217 0.26 -11.64 11.67
CA PRO A 217 1.56 -11.39 12.30
C PRO A 217 2.21 -12.62 12.95
N SER A 218 1.41 -13.56 13.46
CA SER A 218 1.91 -14.83 14.02
C SER A 218 2.49 -15.81 12.97
N GLY A 219 2.24 -15.58 11.68
CA GLY A 219 2.62 -16.46 10.56
C GLY A 219 1.78 -17.74 10.45
N GLN A 220 0.87 -17.99 11.40
CA GLN A 220 0.07 -19.22 11.41
C GLN A 220 -1.16 -19.16 10.50
N PHE A 221 -1.54 -17.95 10.07
CA PHE A 221 -2.76 -17.72 9.29
C PHE A 221 -2.50 -16.82 8.08
N LEU A 222 -3.34 -17.00 7.07
CA LEU A 222 -3.40 -16.19 5.86
C LEU A 222 -4.83 -15.66 5.72
N GLY A 223 -4.99 -14.34 5.73
CA GLY A 223 -6.23 -13.65 5.39
C GLY A 223 -6.31 -13.38 3.89
N VAL A 224 -7.50 -13.53 3.33
CA VAL A 224 -7.73 -13.41 1.89
C VAL A 224 -9.06 -12.68 1.66
N THR A 225 -9.09 -11.74 0.72
CA THR A 225 -10.33 -11.11 0.26
C THR A 225 -10.73 -11.63 -1.12
N LEU A 226 -12.02 -11.80 -1.34
CA LEU A 226 -12.62 -12.32 -2.56
C LEU A 226 -13.65 -11.31 -3.07
N ALA A 227 -13.23 -10.36 -3.92
CA ALA A 227 -14.06 -9.24 -4.37
C ALA A 227 -15.39 -9.70 -4.98
N ASP A 228 -15.35 -10.65 -5.92
CA ASP A 228 -16.52 -11.18 -6.64
C ASP A 228 -17.52 -11.91 -5.73
N ARG A 229 -17.11 -12.20 -4.49
CA ARG A 229 -17.90 -12.94 -3.50
C ARG A 229 -18.32 -12.07 -2.32
N ASN A 230 -17.88 -10.82 -2.24
CA ASN A 230 -18.13 -9.93 -1.11
C ASN A 230 -17.63 -10.49 0.24
N GLU A 231 -16.60 -11.33 0.20
CA GLU A 231 -16.14 -12.15 1.33
C GLU A 231 -14.69 -11.86 1.72
N ALA A 232 -14.40 -11.96 3.02
CA ALA A 232 -13.07 -12.28 3.54
C ALA A 232 -13.04 -13.73 4.04
N VAL A 233 -11.92 -14.41 3.83
CA VAL A 233 -11.71 -15.81 4.22
C VAL A 233 -10.34 -15.96 4.88
N PHE A 234 -10.23 -16.93 5.78
CA PHE A 234 -9.02 -17.15 6.55
C PHE A 234 -8.57 -18.60 6.43
N TYR A 235 -7.26 -18.78 6.36
CA TYR A 235 -6.62 -20.09 6.27
C TYR A 235 -5.62 -20.27 7.39
N ALA A 236 -5.65 -21.42 8.06
CA ALA A 236 -4.54 -21.89 8.88
C ALA A 236 -3.50 -22.53 7.95
N VAL A 237 -2.23 -22.28 8.21
CA VAL A 237 -1.14 -22.78 7.38
C VAL A 237 -0.47 -23.94 8.07
N ASP A 238 -0.65 -25.14 7.51
CA ASP A 238 0.04 -26.33 7.96
C ASP A 238 1.44 -26.37 7.34
N ARG A 239 2.45 -26.33 8.22
CA ARG A 239 3.87 -26.38 7.85
C ARG A 239 4.59 -27.58 8.47
N THR A 240 3.85 -28.57 8.97
CA THR A 240 4.42 -29.80 9.57
C THR A 240 5.40 -30.48 8.62
N ASN A 241 5.09 -30.48 7.32
CA ASN A 241 6.05 -30.75 6.26
C ASN A 241 6.48 -29.42 5.60
N SER A 242 7.66 -28.93 5.96
CA SER A 242 8.21 -27.67 5.41
C SER A 242 8.40 -27.68 3.90
N SER A 243 8.54 -28.85 3.28
CA SER A 243 8.63 -29.01 1.82
C SER A 243 7.28 -29.00 1.11
N ARG A 244 6.18 -29.12 1.87
CA ARG A 244 4.80 -29.14 1.35
C ARG A 244 3.83 -28.39 2.27
N PRO A 245 4.02 -27.08 2.47
CA PRO A 245 3.05 -26.27 3.19
C PRO A 245 1.67 -26.36 2.54
N ASN A 246 0.62 -26.38 3.35
CA ASN A 246 -0.75 -26.51 2.89
C ASN A 246 -1.67 -25.54 3.62
N LEU A 247 -2.72 -25.09 2.92
CA LEU A 247 -3.76 -24.25 3.52
C LEU A 247 -4.93 -25.10 3.98
N ARG A 248 -5.50 -24.75 5.13
CA ARG A 248 -6.75 -25.32 5.64
C ARG A 248 -7.70 -24.19 6.01
N ALA A 249 -8.96 -24.30 5.60
CA ALA A 249 -10.00 -23.35 5.99
C ALA A 249 -10.01 -23.15 7.52
N TRP A 250 -10.05 -21.88 7.93
CA TRP A 250 -10.07 -21.46 9.31
C TRP A 250 -11.32 -20.60 9.55
N GLY A 251 -12.35 -21.23 10.10
CA GLY A 251 -13.68 -20.62 10.19
C GLY A 251 -14.44 -20.63 8.86
N GLN A 252 -15.59 -19.97 8.86
CA GLN A 252 -16.41 -19.75 7.67
C GLN A 252 -16.01 -18.43 6.99
N PRO A 253 -16.19 -18.30 5.66
CA PRO A 253 -16.17 -17.01 4.97
C PRO A 253 -17.07 -15.99 5.67
N ILE A 254 -16.64 -14.73 5.71
CA ILE A 254 -17.39 -13.63 6.31
C ILE A 254 -17.70 -12.57 5.25
N MET A 255 -18.97 -12.19 5.12
CA MET A 255 -19.37 -11.15 4.17
C MET A 255 -18.99 -9.77 4.72
N THR A 256 -18.06 -9.06 4.09
CA THR A 256 -17.50 -7.81 4.63
C THR A 256 -18.23 -6.56 4.17
N GLY A 257 -18.77 -6.61 2.96
CA GLY A 257 -19.26 -5.48 2.21
C GLY A 257 -19.09 -5.75 0.71
N LYS A 258 -19.55 -4.82 -0.13
CA LYS A 258 -19.55 -5.03 -1.57
C LYS A 258 -18.21 -4.68 -2.20
N LEU A 259 -17.72 -5.56 -3.08
CA LEU A 259 -16.42 -5.47 -3.76
C LEU A 259 -15.26 -5.19 -2.78
N PRO A 260 -14.97 -6.12 -1.84
CA PRO A 260 -13.85 -5.96 -0.93
C PRO A 260 -12.51 -5.96 -1.67
N GLY A 261 -11.70 -4.95 -1.39
CA GLY A 261 -10.36 -4.78 -1.96
C GLY A 261 -9.28 -5.34 -1.04
N VAL A 262 -8.34 -4.50 -0.63
CA VAL A 262 -7.28 -4.86 0.31
C VAL A 262 -7.79 -5.11 1.72
N GLY A 263 -7.05 -5.92 2.47
CA GLY A 263 -7.32 -6.11 3.88
C GLY A 263 -6.06 -6.35 4.69
N HIS A 264 -5.98 -5.68 5.84
CA HIS A 264 -4.80 -5.66 6.71
C HIS A 264 -5.12 -6.15 8.12
N PHE A 265 -4.25 -7.01 8.67
CA PHE A 265 -4.24 -7.28 10.09
C PHE A 265 -3.68 -6.09 10.85
N THR A 266 -4.34 -5.77 11.95
CA THR A 266 -3.76 -4.90 12.99
C THR A 266 -2.41 -5.45 13.48
N PRO A 267 -1.47 -4.59 13.95
CA PRO A 267 -0.15 -5.04 14.39
C PRO A 267 -0.17 -6.12 15.49
N ASP A 268 -1.21 -6.15 16.32
CA ASP A 268 -1.41 -7.18 17.36
C ASP A 268 -2.11 -8.46 16.86
N GLY A 269 -2.53 -8.48 15.59
CA GLY A 269 -3.22 -9.61 14.94
C GLY A 269 -4.70 -9.79 15.32
N ARG A 270 -5.24 -9.00 16.25
CA ARG A 270 -6.58 -9.23 16.81
C ARG A 270 -7.69 -8.91 15.84
N HIS A 271 -7.46 -7.96 14.94
CA HIS A 271 -8.44 -7.51 13.96
C HIS A 271 -7.88 -7.58 12.54
N PHE A 272 -8.77 -7.90 11.59
CA PHE A 272 -8.54 -7.79 10.15
C PHE A 272 -9.49 -6.72 9.60
N ILE A 273 -8.94 -5.66 9.01
CA ILE A 273 -9.68 -4.54 8.45
C ILE A 273 -9.72 -4.72 6.93
N VAL A 274 -10.87 -4.51 6.30
CA VAL A 274 -11.06 -4.72 4.86
C VAL A 274 -11.71 -3.47 4.27
N THR A 275 -11.18 -2.97 3.15
CA THR A 275 -11.87 -1.93 2.38
C THR A 275 -12.97 -2.55 1.51
N ASN A 276 -14.09 -1.86 1.38
CA ASN A 276 -15.19 -2.22 0.50
C ASN A 276 -15.52 -1.01 -0.38
N LEU A 277 -15.31 -1.15 -1.69
CA LEU A 277 -15.48 -0.04 -2.63
C LEU A 277 -16.96 0.30 -2.84
N LEU A 278 -17.84 -0.66 -2.61
CA LEU A 278 -19.28 -0.57 -2.87
C LEU A 278 -19.65 -0.39 -4.35
N TRP A 279 -18.75 -0.73 -5.26
CA TRP A 279 -18.99 -0.79 -6.70
C TRP A 279 -19.73 -2.06 -7.12
N GLY A 280 -20.42 -2.01 -8.26
CA GLY A 280 -21.00 -3.18 -8.93
C GLY A 280 -22.15 -2.83 -9.85
N ASP A 281 -22.65 -3.82 -10.59
CA ASP A 281 -23.61 -3.63 -11.70
C ASP A 281 -24.97 -3.03 -11.26
N ASP A 282 -25.35 -3.25 -10.01
CA ASP A 282 -26.53 -2.70 -9.33
C ASP A 282 -26.32 -1.30 -8.74
N VAL A 283 -25.11 -0.73 -8.86
CA VAL A 283 -24.80 0.64 -8.45
C VAL A 283 -24.75 1.50 -9.71
N ALA A 284 -25.38 2.68 -9.63
CA ALA A 284 -25.34 3.64 -10.72
C ALA A 284 -23.89 3.84 -11.17
N ASP A 285 -23.66 3.84 -12.48
CA ASP A 285 -22.33 4.12 -13.04
C ASP A 285 -21.20 3.18 -12.60
N GLN A 286 -21.54 1.96 -12.14
CA GLN A 286 -20.71 0.77 -11.81
C GLN A 286 -19.45 1.02 -10.97
N PHE A 287 -18.50 1.78 -11.52
CA PHE A 287 -17.19 2.12 -10.95
C PHE A 287 -17.15 3.51 -10.31
N VAL A 288 -18.21 4.33 -10.42
CA VAL A 288 -18.16 5.75 -9.98
C VAL A 288 -19.29 6.10 -9.03
N GLY A 289 -20.49 5.57 -9.24
CA GLY A 289 -21.68 6.09 -8.56
C GLY A 289 -21.78 5.76 -7.07
N SER A 290 -20.84 5.01 -6.50
CA SER A 290 -20.70 4.96 -5.04
C SER A 290 -20.00 6.21 -4.53
N GLN A 291 -20.74 7.08 -3.86
CA GLN A 291 -20.22 8.35 -3.31
C GLN A 291 -19.32 8.15 -2.07
N HIS A 292 -19.21 6.93 -1.56
CA HIS A 292 -18.33 6.56 -0.45
C HIS A 292 -17.89 5.10 -0.55
N SER A 293 -16.86 4.74 0.22
CA SER A 293 -16.46 3.37 0.52
C SER A 293 -16.53 3.15 2.03
N ASP A 294 -16.43 1.90 2.49
CA ASP A 294 -16.46 1.54 3.91
C ASP A 294 -15.28 0.66 4.30
N LEU A 295 -14.72 0.90 5.48
CA LEU A 295 -13.79 -0.03 6.14
C LEU A 295 -14.55 -0.92 7.13
N THR A 296 -14.51 -2.23 6.93
CA THR A 296 -15.11 -3.24 7.82
C THR A 296 -14.03 -3.90 8.67
N VAL A 297 -14.25 -3.96 9.99
CA VAL A 297 -13.35 -4.59 10.96
C VAL A 297 -13.91 -5.93 11.41
N ILE A 298 -13.11 -6.96 11.20
CA ILE A 298 -13.35 -8.32 11.66
C ILE A 298 -12.49 -8.57 12.90
N ASN A 299 -13.10 -8.91 14.03
CA ASN A 299 -12.40 -9.54 15.13
C ASN A 299 -12.01 -10.96 14.71
N PHE A 300 -10.70 -11.19 14.56
CA PHE A 300 -10.13 -12.45 14.12
C PHE A 300 -10.13 -13.47 15.27
N ALA A 301 -10.68 -14.65 15.03
CA ALA A 301 -10.70 -15.74 15.99
C ALA A 301 -9.46 -16.61 15.80
N GLU A 302 -8.42 -16.39 16.60
CA GLU A 302 -7.17 -17.16 16.52
C GLU A 302 -7.32 -18.61 17.01
N SER A 303 -8.33 -18.90 17.82
CA SER A 303 -8.63 -20.23 18.33
C SER A 303 -10.10 -20.59 18.18
N ALA A 304 -10.38 -21.89 18.12
CA ALA A 304 -11.74 -22.40 18.21
C ALA A 304 -12.34 -22.11 19.60
N ASN A 305 -13.66 -21.93 19.65
CA ASN A 305 -14.40 -21.77 20.89
C ASN A 305 -14.52 -23.12 21.65
N SER A 306 -15.21 -23.14 22.80
CA SER A 306 -15.41 -24.36 23.61
C SER A 306 -16.22 -25.46 22.91
N ARG A 307 -16.84 -25.16 21.76
CA ARG A 307 -17.56 -26.10 20.89
C ARG A 307 -16.72 -26.53 19.68
N ASN A 308 -15.43 -26.17 19.65
CA ASN A 308 -14.50 -26.42 18.56
C ASN A 308 -14.89 -25.71 17.24
N GLU A 309 -15.56 -24.57 17.32
CA GLU A 309 -15.92 -23.73 16.16
C GLU A 309 -15.05 -22.48 16.13
N VAL A 310 -14.54 -22.13 14.94
CA VAL A 310 -13.84 -20.86 14.70
C VAL A 310 -14.85 -19.87 14.13
N ALA A 311 -15.11 -18.77 14.85
CA ALA A 311 -16.13 -17.79 14.49
C ALA A 311 -15.56 -16.37 14.48
N HIS A 312 -15.24 -15.87 13.29
CA HIS A 312 -14.92 -14.47 13.04
C HIS A 312 -16.16 -13.60 13.21
N ARG A 313 -16.00 -12.33 13.61
CA ARG A 313 -17.13 -11.42 13.81
C ARG A 313 -16.81 -10.03 13.28
N ILE A 314 -17.74 -9.45 12.54
CA ILE A 314 -17.69 -8.01 12.26
C ILE A 314 -17.99 -7.27 13.55
N VAL A 315 -17.09 -6.36 13.94
CA VAL A 315 -17.20 -5.57 15.18
C VAL A 315 -17.32 -4.08 14.92
N SER A 316 -17.00 -3.62 13.71
CA SER A 316 -17.14 -2.24 13.30
C SER A 316 -17.23 -2.13 11.78
N THR A 317 -17.97 -1.14 11.31
CA THR A 317 -17.90 -0.65 9.92
C THR A 317 -17.88 0.88 9.99
N ALA A 318 -17.07 1.53 9.16
CA ALA A 318 -16.95 2.98 9.15
C ALA A 318 -16.82 3.50 7.71
N ALA A 319 -17.64 4.49 7.37
CA ALA A 319 -17.58 5.16 6.08
C ALA A 319 -16.33 6.02 5.94
N VAL A 320 -15.79 6.03 4.72
CA VAL A 320 -14.64 6.82 4.26
C VAL A 320 -14.98 7.51 2.93
N GLY A 321 -13.99 8.10 2.26
CA GLY A 321 -14.24 8.76 0.97
C GLY A 321 -14.56 7.78 -0.15
N GLY A 322 -14.89 8.29 -1.34
CA GLY A 322 -15.26 7.48 -2.49
C GLY A 322 -14.07 6.70 -3.07
N SER A 323 -14.35 5.45 -3.46
CA SER A 323 -13.40 4.58 -4.14
C SER A 323 -12.09 4.40 -3.36
N ALA A 324 -12.20 3.92 -2.13
CA ALA A 324 -11.06 3.65 -1.27
C ALA A 324 -10.47 2.26 -1.54
N GLU A 325 -9.35 2.18 -2.27
CA GLU A 325 -8.69 0.91 -2.58
C GLU A 325 -7.66 0.47 -1.54
N GLU A 326 -7.04 1.42 -0.84
CA GLU A 326 -5.94 1.16 0.09
C GLU A 326 -6.07 1.98 1.37
N PHE A 327 -5.51 1.46 2.48
CA PHE A 327 -5.44 2.15 3.75
C PHE A 327 -4.19 1.74 4.53
N ALA A 328 -3.66 2.65 5.34
CA ALA A 328 -2.53 2.34 6.23
C ALA A 328 -2.98 2.26 7.69
N ILE A 329 -2.46 1.27 8.43
CA ILE A 329 -2.58 1.19 9.89
C ILE A 329 -1.29 1.72 10.52
N SER A 330 -1.41 2.58 11.54
CA SER A 330 -0.22 3.07 12.24
C SER A 330 0.52 1.93 12.95
N PRO A 331 1.86 2.00 13.11
CA PRO A 331 2.63 0.94 13.77
C PRO A 331 2.17 0.61 15.20
N ASP A 332 1.57 1.59 15.90
CA ASP A 332 1.01 1.42 17.24
C ASP A 332 -0.46 0.94 17.25
N GLY A 333 -1.06 0.72 16.08
CA GLY A 333 -2.43 0.23 15.92
C GLY A 333 -3.53 1.21 16.35
N ARG A 334 -3.23 2.50 16.54
CA ARG A 334 -4.22 3.49 17.03
C ARG A 334 -4.91 4.29 15.93
N PHE A 335 -4.32 4.37 14.75
CA PHE A 335 -4.85 5.12 13.63
C PHE A 335 -4.94 4.25 12.39
N VAL A 336 -5.98 4.51 11.61
CA VAL A 336 -6.17 3.99 10.26
C VAL A 336 -6.38 5.18 9.34
N VAL A 337 -5.72 5.18 8.18
CA VAL A 337 -5.90 6.23 7.17
C VAL A 337 -6.29 5.60 5.85
N SER A 338 -7.52 5.88 5.42
CA SER A 338 -8.03 5.47 4.11
C SER A 338 -7.58 6.43 3.03
N LEU A 339 -7.13 5.89 1.91
CA LEU A 339 -6.79 6.62 0.69
C LEU A 339 -7.95 6.51 -0.29
N ASN A 340 -8.57 7.65 -0.62
CA ASN A 340 -9.80 7.69 -1.40
C ASN A 340 -9.55 8.41 -2.73
N MET A 341 -9.89 7.76 -3.84
CA MET A 341 -9.63 8.29 -5.18
C MET A 341 -10.63 9.38 -5.60
N GLU A 342 -11.84 9.38 -5.01
CA GLU A 342 -12.89 10.39 -5.23
C GLU A 342 -13.22 10.63 -6.72
N ALA A 343 -13.12 9.61 -7.58
CA ALA A 343 -13.33 9.71 -9.03
C ALA A 343 -12.35 10.64 -9.78
N SER A 344 -11.18 10.93 -9.20
CA SER A 344 -10.11 11.72 -9.85
C SER A 344 -9.50 11.05 -11.08
N TYR A 345 -9.68 9.74 -11.24
CA TYR A 345 -9.19 8.94 -12.37
C TYR A 345 -10.07 9.00 -13.61
N LEU A 346 -11.24 9.66 -13.55
CA LEU A 346 -12.13 9.73 -14.71
C LEU A 346 -11.50 10.55 -15.85
N PRO A 347 -11.87 10.27 -17.12
CA PRO A 347 -11.47 11.13 -18.24
C PRO A 347 -11.92 12.57 -18.03
N GLN A 348 -11.13 13.56 -18.47
CA GLN A 348 -11.45 14.99 -18.30
C GLN A 348 -12.78 15.43 -18.92
N SER A 349 -13.26 14.70 -19.93
CA SER A 349 -14.57 14.95 -20.56
C SER A 349 -15.75 14.44 -19.73
N ASP A 350 -15.52 13.65 -18.69
CA ASP A 350 -16.55 13.11 -17.82
C ASP A 350 -16.99 14.15 -16.78
N GLN A 351 -18.29 14.44 -16.73
CA GLN A 351 -18.85 15.45 -15.83
C GLN A 351 -18.79 15.07 -14.34
N ARG A 352 -18.55 13.78 -14.04
CA ARG A 352 -18.46 13.26 -12.67
C ARG A 352 -17.05 13.37 -12.11
N MET A 353 -16.05 13.64 -12.96
CA MET A 353 -14.66 13.76 -12.54
C MET A 353 -14.51 14.82 -11.44
N THR A 354 -13.79 14.48 -10.39
CA THR A 354 -13.37 15.45 -9.38
C THR A 354 -11.92 15.87 -9.63
N TRP A 355 -11.57 17.07 -9.16
CA TRP A 355 -10.21 17.61 -9.27
C TRP A 355 -9.37 17.36 -8.02
N HIS A 356 -9.76 16.37 -7.21
CA HIS A 356 -9.10 16.06 -5.94
C HIS A 356 -9.27 14.58 -5.61
N SER A 357 -8.37 14.08 -4.79
CA SER A 357 -8.51 12.85 -4.02
C SER A 357 -8.63 13.22 -2.53
N SER A 358 -8.83 12.26 -1.64
CA SER A 358 -8.91 12.55 -0.20
C SER A 358 -8.25 11.50 0.69
N LEU A 359 -7.89 11.90 1.91
CA LEU A 359 -7.48 11.00 2.99
C LEU A 359 -8.50 11.08 4.13
N THR A 360 -8.99 9.92 4.60
CA THR A 360 -9.83 9.86 5.81
C THR A 360 -9.05 9.26 6.97
N LEU A 361 -8.81 10.04 8.02
CA LEU A 361 -8.20 9.57 9.28
C LEU A 361 -9.27 9.02 10.21
N LEU A 362 -9.04 7.81 10.71
CA LEU A 362 -9.87 7.12 11.70
C LEU A 362 -9.03 6.79 12.93
N SER A 363 -9.64 6.86 14.11
CA SER A 363 -9.10 6.22 15.31
C SER A 363 -9.56 4.79 15.40
N LEU A 364 -8.67 3.89 15.80
CA LEU A 364 -8.95 2.50 16.09
C LEU A 364 -8.85 2.25 17.59
N ASN A 365 -9.91 1.68 18.17
CA ASN A 365 -9.83 1.11 19.51
C ASN A 365 -9.32 -0.33 19.40
N SER A 366 -8.08 -0.58 19.83
CA SER A 366 -7.42 -1.89 19.72
C SER A 366 -8.09 -3.02 20.51
N ASP A 367 -8.92 -2.70 21.51
CA ASP A 367 -9.59 -3.73 22.31
C ASP A 367 -10.89 -4.23 21.70
N THR A 368 -11.64 -3.32 21.06
CA THR A 368 -12.99 -3.58 20.54
C THR A 368 -13.04 -3.65 19.03
N GLY A 369 -11.99 -3.20 18.33
CA GLY A 369 -11.97 -3.06 16.88
C GLY A 369 -12.80 -1.88 16.36
N ARG A 370 -13.33 -1.03 17.26
CA ARG A 370 -14.16 0.12 16.84
C ARG A 370 -13.34 1.13 16.05
N LEU A 371 -13.73 1.38 14.79
CA LEU A 371 -13.26 2.50 13.98
C LEU A 371 -14.13 3.73 14.22
N THR A 372 -13.49 4.89 14.35
CA THR A 372 -14.18 6.19 14.47
C THR A 372 -13.57 7.18 13.50
N PRO A 373 -14.27 7.55 12.41
CA PRO A 373 -13.82 8.62 11.52
C PRO A 373 -13.58 9.93 12.28
N ARG A 374 -12.50 10.64 11.92
CA ARG A 374 -12.10 11.91 12.56
C ARG A 374 -12.15 13.06 11.59
N THR A 375 -11.36 12.99 10.52
CA THR A 375 -11.24 14.05 9.52
C THR A 375 -11.04 13.44 8.15
N THR A 376 -11.66 14.05 7.15
CA THR A 376 -11.36 13.80 5.73
C THR A 376 -10.75 15.06 5.14
N VAL A 377 -9.58 14.93 4.51
CA VAL A 377 -8.83 16.07 3.96
C VAL A 377 -8.65 15.85 2.45
N PRO A 378 -9.18 16.74 1.59
CA PRO A 378 -8.95 16.65 0.16
C PRO A 378 -7.53 17.10 -0.20
N PHE A 379 -7.00 16.56 -1.29
CA PHE A 379 -5.74 17.00 -1.89
C PHE A 379 -5.76 16.86 -3.41
N GLU A 380 -4.93 17.65 -4.08
CA GLU A 380 -4.71 17.51 -5.51
C GLU A 380 -3.86 16.26 -5.79
N GLY A 381 -4.41 15.36 -6.59
CA GLY A 381 -3.78 14.10 -7.02
C GLY A 381 -4.81 13.24 -7.77
N ILE A 382 -4.34 12.56 -8.82
CA ILE A 382 -5.12 11.63 -9.64
C ILE A 382 -4.82 10.21 -9.17
N LEU A 383 -5.86 9.39 -9.01
CA LEU A 383 -5.78 7.93 -8.77
C LEU A 383 -4.70 7.53 -7.75
N PRO A 384 -4.65 8.10 -6.55
CA PRO A 384 -3.65 7.66 -5.58
C PRO A 384 -4.07 6.29 -5.02
N GLU A 385 -3.16 5.32 -5.07
CA GLU A 385 -3.46 3.93 -4.68
C GLU A 385 -2.51 3.36 -3.62
N GLY A 386 -1.38 4.02 -3.34
CA GLY A 386 -0.42 3.58 -2.33
C GLY A 386 -0.40 4.49 -1.13
N ILE A 387 -0.47 3.94 0.09
CA ILE A 387 -0.26 4.69 1.34
C ILE A 387 0.52 3.87 2.36
N THR A 388 1.43 4.51 3.09
CA THR A 388 2.16 3.85 4.18
C THR A 388 2.52 4.83 5.29
N PHE A 389 2.50 4.37 6.55
CA PHE A 389 3.04 5.11 7.67
C PHE A 389 4.56 5.04 7.72
N ASP A 390 5.19 6.07 8.26
CA ASP A 390 6.59 6.00 8.69
C ASP A 390 6.74 5.12 9.95
N ALA A 391 7.98 4.73 10.29
CA ALA A 391 8.24 3.86 11.45
C ALA A 391 7.84 4.51 12.80
N SER A 392 7.70 5.85 12.85
CA SER A 392 7.22 6.53 14.06
C SER A 392 5.69 6.61 14.18
N GLY A 393 4.95 6.31 13.11
CA GLY A 393 3.50 6.48 13.05
C GLY A 393 3.04 7.95 13.05
N ARG A 394 3.96 8.90 12.82
CA ARG A 394 3.67 10.34 12.84
C ARG A 394 3.52 10.93 11.45
N TYR A 395 4.03 10.24 10.43
CA TYR A 395 3.98 10.68 9.05
C TYR A 395 3.43 9.58 8.14
N LEU A 396 2.90 9.99 6.99
CA LEU A 396 2.47 9.12 5.91
C LEU A 396 3.16 9.52 4.61
N ALA A 397 3.39 8.53 3.76
CA ALA A 397 3.73 8.71 2.36
C ALA A 397 2.58 8.17 1.51
N VAL A 398 2.21 8.91 0.46
CA VAL A 398 1.13 8.57 -0.47
C VAL A 398 1.70 8.55 -1.88
N ALA A 399 1.56 7.42 -2.59
CA ALA A 399 1.83 7.32 -4.01
C ALA A 399 0.66 7.93 -4.78
N THR A 400 0.94 8.98 -5.54
CA THR A 400 -0.02 9.66 -6.40
C THR A 400 0.31 9.34 -7.84
N PHE A 401 -0.66 8.81 -8.58
CA PHE A 401 -0.46 8.26 -9.93
C PHE A 401 -0.03 9.33 -10.93
N ASP A 402 -0.72 10.48 -10.90
CA ASP A 402 -0.44 11.67 -11.69
C ASP A 402 -1.10 12.92 -11.08
N HIS A 403 -0.97 14.07 -11.73
CA HIS A 403 -1.53 15.35 -11.29
C HIS A 403 -2.36 16.03 -12.37
N HIS A 404 -3.37 16.80 -11.93
CA HIS A 404 -4.13 17.68 -12.82
C HIS A 404 -3.35 18.93 -13.21
N ASN A 405 -2.34 19.31 -12.43
CA ASN A 405 -1.48 20.45 -12.73
C ASN A 405 -0.50 20.09 -13.86
N PRO A 406 -0.61 20.69 -15.06
CA PRO A 406 0.28 20.36 -16.18
C PRO A 406 1.75 20.72 -15.94
N ALA A 407 2.06 21.55 -14.93
CA ALA A 407 3.43 21.83 -14.51
C ALA A 407 4.05 20.68 -13.67
N ARG A 408 3.25 19.68 -13.29
CA ARG A 408 3.64 18.48 -12.54
C ARG A 408 3.26 17.26 -13.35
N SER A 409 4.12 16.84 -14.27
CA SER A 409 3.90 15.63 -15.06
C SER A 409 4.45 14.40 -14.35
N GLY A 410 3.69 13.32 -14.29
CA GLY A 410 4.12 12.03 -13.75
C GLY A 410 3.77 11.85 -12.27
N GLY A 411 4.09 10.67 -11.74
CA GLY A 411 3.72 10.29 -10.38
C GLY A 411 4.57 10.98 -9.32
N THR A 412 4.03 11.05 -8.10
CA THR A 412 4.78 11.55 -6.93
C THR A 412 4.62 10.66 -5.71
N VAL A 413 5.54 10.82 -4.77
CA VAL A 413 5.29 10.51 -3.37
C VAL A 413 5.04 11.80 -2.61
N ASP A 414 3.84 11.91 -2.07
CA ASP A 414 3.37 13.03 -1.25
C ASP A 414 3.47 12.68 0.24
N PHE A 415 3.85 13.65 1.07
CA PHE A 415 4.06 13.42 2.50
C PHE A 415 3.03 14.14 3.36
N TRP A 416 2.65 13.49 4.45
CA TRP A 416 1.66 14.00 5.39
C TRP A 416 2.12 13.82 6.82
N ARG A 417 1.66 14.68 7.71
CA ARG A 417 1.86 14.56 9.15
C ARG A 417 0.54 14.33 9.86
N VAL A 418 0.53 13.37 10.78
CA VAL A 418 -0.56 13.19 11.73
C VAL A 418 -0.42 14.23 12.85
N LEU A 419 -1.39 15.13 12.93
CA LEU A 419 -1.50 16.08 14.02
C LEU A 419 -2.31 15.43 15.15
N GLN A 420 -1.65 15.25 16.28
CA GLN A 420 -2.30 14.76 17.49
C GLN A 420 -2.96 15.92 18.22
N GLY A 421 -4.15 15.68 18.78
CA GLY A 421 -4.95 16.66 19.51
C GLY A 421 -6.26 16.02 19.99
N GLU A 422 -7.16 16.83 20.54
CA GLU A 422 -8.51 16.36 20.93
C GLU A 422 -9.26 15.77 19.73
N VAL A 423 -9.10 16.38 18.55
CA VAL A 423 -9.51 15.84 17.26
C VAL A 423 -8.26 15.65 16.41
N PRO A 424 -7.74 14.42 16.29
CA PRO A 424 -6.62 14.13 15.40
C PRO A 424 -6.94 14.52 13.96
N SER A 425 -5.95 15.02 13.22
CA SER A 425 -6.10 15.45 11.84
C SER A 425 -4.85 15.18 11.00
N LEU A 426 -4.93 15.46 9.70
CA LEU A 426 -3.84 15.31 8.75
C LEU A 426 -3.41 16.67 8.20
N LEU A 427 -2.10 16.87 8.07
CA LEU A 427 -1.50 18.04 7.44
C LEU A 427 -0.65 17.58 6.25
N LYS A 428 -0.99 18.03 5.04
CA LYS A 428 -0.14 17.81 3.85
C LYS A 428 1.14 18.63 4.00
N MET A 429 2.27 18.01 3.71
CA MET A 429 3.57 18.66 3.76
C MET A 429 3.91 19.26 2.39
N ASP A 430 4.64 20.38 2.36
CA ASP A 430 5.11 21.00 1.12
C ASP A 430 6.37 20.30 0.55
N TYR A 431 6.41 18.97 0.65
CA TYR A 431 7.50 18.14 0.19
C TYR A 431 6.94 16.99 -0.63
N VAL A 432 7.44 16.85 -1.85
CA VAL A 432 7.02 15.84 -2.82
C VAL A 432 8.26 15.27 -3.50
N ILE A 433 8.25 13.97 -3.79
CA ILE A 433 9.33 13.32 -4.54
C ILE A 433 8.76 12.83 -5.87
N PRO A 434 9.24 13.37 -7.02
CA PRO A 434 8.85 12.87 -8.32
C PRO A 434 9.30 11.42 -8.51
N VAL A 435 8.43 10.60 -9.07
CA VAL A 435 8.67 9.22 -9.47
C VAL A 435 8.10 9.00 -10.87
N MET A 436 8.24 7.78 -11.40
CA MET A 436 7.64 7.46 -12.69
C MET A 436 6.11 7.58 -12.64
N ARG A 437 5.49 7.98 -13.76
CA ARG A 437 4.03 7.96 -13.97
C ARG A 437 3.46 6.61 -13.51
N GLY A 438 2.27 6.68 -12.93
CA GLY A 438 1.51 5.51 -12.52
C GLY A 438 2.02 4.86 -11.24
N ALA A 439 2.56 5.68 -10.34
CA ALA A 439 2.91 5.27 -8.99
C ALA A 439 1.63 4.83 -8.25
N HIS A 440 1.55 3.54 -7.92
CA HIS A 440 0.35 2.93 -7.33
C HIS A 440 0.65 2.12 -6.06
N ILE A 441 1.91 1.88 -5.74
CA ILE A 441 2.32 1.33 -4.45
C ILE A 441 3.41 2.20 -3.84
N VAL A 442 3.30 2.46 -2.53
CA VAL A 442 4.42 2.92 -1.71
C VAL A 442 4.49 2.06 -0.44
N LYS A 443 5.67 1.50 -0.15
CA LYS A 443 5.92 0.74 1.08
C LYS A 443 7.12 1.28 1.82
N LEU A 444 6.98 1.34 3.14
CA LEU A 444 8.09 1.59 4.04
C LEU A 444 8.97 0.34 4.15
N VAL A 445 10.27 0.57 4.12
CA VAL A 445 11.30 -0.42 4.40
C VAL A 445 12.15 0.16 5.55
N GLN A 446 12.28 -0.56 6.66
CA GLN A 446 12.65 -0.11 8.00
C GLN A 446 14.09 -0.35 8.44
#